data_AF-A0A418MXI5-F1
#
_entry.id   AF-A0A418MXI5-F1
#
_cell.length_a   1.000
_cell.length_b   1.000
_cell.length_c   1.000
_cell.angle_alpha   90.00
_cell.angle_beta   90.00
_cell.angle_gamma   90.00
#
_symmetry.space_group_name_H-M   'P 1'
#
loop_
_entity.id
_entity.type
_entity.pdbx_description
1 polymer ?
#
loop_
_entity_poly.entity_id
_entity_poly.type
_entity_poly.pdbx_seq_one_letter_code
_entity_poly.pdbx_strand_id
1 'polypeptide(L)'
;MTGRLGWAPHPGQVGGRTYPSKADFLAEGAAPIMDRLATTLVTTIRDVWADGDTVIVRFDGDATAIDGVEYCWIWQLRHERVVRCYAFLDLIAVRELVDRVELA
;
A
#
# COMPACT_ATOMS: atom_id res chain seq x y z
N MET A 1 -22.22 -15.79 -5.35
CA MET A 1 -22.87 -14.54 -4.92
C MET A 1 -21.87 -13.40 -5.05
N THR A 2 -22.01 -12.57 -6.06
CA THR A 2 -21.17 -11.39 -6.30
C THR A 2 -21.60 -10.29 -5.33
N GLY A 3 -20.92 -10.21 -4.19
CA GLY A 3 -21.12 -9.15 -3.21
C GLY A 3 -20.43 -7.87 -3.67
N ARG A 4 -21.23 -6.88 -4.10
CA ARG A 4 -20.77 -5.53 -4.41
C ARG A 4 -20.40 -4.84 -3.08
N LEU A 5 -19.14 -4.48 -2.88
CA LEU A 5 -18.65 -3.84 -1.66
C LEU A 5 -18.60 -2.31 -1.84
N GLY A 6 -19.39 -1.60 -1.03
CA GLY A 6 -19.42 -0.14 -0.94
C GLY A 6 -18.33 0.41 -0.01
N TRP A 7 -17.83 1.58 -0.39
CA TRP A 7 -16.69 2.30 0.18
C TRP A 7 -17.13 3.39 1.17
N ALA A 8 -16.33 3.61 2.22
CA ALA A 8 -16.36 4.83 3.01
C ALA A 8 -14.94 5.41 3.03
N PRO A 9 -14.76 6.72 2.76
CA PRO A 9 -13.48 7.38 3.00
C PRO A 9 -13.14 7.27 4.48
N HIS A 10 -11.88 6.94 4.78
CA HIS A 10 -11.34 7.38 6.05
C HIS A 10 -11.07 8.88 5.89
N PRO A 11 -11.79 9.77 6.60
CA PRO A 11 -11.48 11.19 6.56
C PRO A 11 -10.07 11.36 7.15
N GLY A 12 -9.09 11.82 6.36
CA GLY A 12 -7.77 12.17 6.88
C GLY A 12 -6.58 12.03 5.92
N GLN A 13 -6.63 11.13 4.92
CA GLN A 13 -5.46 10.92 4.06
C GLN A 13 -5.47 11.87 2.86
N VAL A 14 -4.93 13.09 3.06
CA VAL A 14 -4.69 14.04 1.96
C VAL A 14 -3.77 13.40 0.92
N GLY A 15 -4.22 13.30 -0.33
CA GLY A 15 -3.47 12.68 -1.44
C GLY A 15 -3.68 11.17 -1.62
N GLY A 16 -4.48 10.51 -0.78
CA GLY A 16 -4.84 9.09 -0.95
C GLY A 16 -5.85 8.86 -2.08
N ARG A 17 -5.78 7.68 -2.74
CA ARG A 17 -6.74 7.23 -3.76
C ARG A 17 -7.23 5.83 -3.44
N THR A 18 -8.48 5.55 -3.79
CA THR A 18 -9.10 4.23 -3.67
C THR A 18 -9.17 3.53 -5.00
N TYR A 19 -8.78 2.26 -5.01
CA TYR A 19 -8.81 1.40 -6.19
C TYR A 19 -9.90 0.34 -6.01
N PRO A 20 -10.78 0.11 -7.01
CA PRO A 20 -11.91 -0.80 -6.86
C PRO A 20 -11.51 -2.28 -6.89
N SER A 21 -10.29 -2.60 -7.32
CA SER A 21 -9.75 -3.95 -7.29
C SER A 21 -8.24 -3.98 -6.99
N LYS A 22 -7.74 -5.17 -6.64
CA LYS A 22 -6.30 -5.43 -6.53
C LYS A 22 -5.58 -5.13 -7.85
N ALA A 23 -6.18 -5.45 -8.98
CA ALA A 23 -5.59 -5.20 -10.29
C ALA A 23 -5.41 -3.69 -10.54
N ASP A 24 -6.44 -2.89 -10.26
CA ASP A 24 -6.37 -1.44 -10.43
C ASP A 24 -5.36 -0.81 -9.47
N PHE A 25 -5.28 -1.30 -8.22
CA PHE A 25 -4.24 -0.86 -7.28
C PHE A 25 -2.83 -1.17 -7.79
N LEU A 26 -2.60 -2.38 -8.30
CA LEU A 26 -1.28 -2.75 -8.81
C LEU A 26 -0.90 -1.92 -10.04
N ALA A 27 -1.85 -1.69 -10.95
CA ALA A 27 -1.62 -0.97 -12.19
C ALA A 27 -1.48 0.55 -12.02
N GLU A 28 -2.32 1.17 -11.19
CA GLU A 28 -2.37 2.64 -11.07
C GLU A 28 -1.77 3.18 -9.77
N GLY A 29 -1.75 2.37 -8.71
CA GLY A 29 -1.22 2.77 -7.40
C GLY A 29 0.22 2.33 -7.18
N ALA A 30 0.51 1.05 -7.39
CA ALA A 30 1.82 0.47 -7.10
C ALA A 30 2.82 0.66 -8.24
N ALA A 31 2.42 0.43 -9.50
CA ALA A 31 3.32 0.49 -10.65
C ALA A 31 4.08 1.82 -10.76
N PRO A 32 3.48 3.01 -10.55
CA PRO A 32 4.23 4.27 -10.61
C PRO A 32 5.41 4.34 -9.63
N ILE A 33 5.34 3.61 -8.51
CA ILE A 33 6.43 3.53 -7.53
C ILE A 33 7.40 2.42 -7.98
N MET A 34 6.88 1.21 -8.16
CA MET A 34 7.69 0.01 -8.40
C MET A 34 8.52 0.09 -9.68
N ASP A 35 7.98 0.72 -10.74
CA ASP A 35 8.66 0.86 -12.02
C ASP A 35 9.81 1.88 -11.98
N ARG A 36 9.86 2.73 -10.94
CA ARG A 36 10.93 3.71 -10.71
C ARG A 36 12.05 3.18 -9.80
N LEU A 37 11.84 2.06 -9.12
CA LEU A 37 12.85 1.49 -8.22
C LEU A 37 13.91 0.74 -9.03
N ALA A 38 15.18 1.07 -8.82
CA ALA A 38 16.28 0.37 -9.49
C ALA A 38 16.55 -1.03 -8.90
N THR A 39 16.01 -1.31 -7.71
CA THR A 39 16.06 -2.63 -7.06
C THR A 39 14.68 -3.05 -6.62
N THR A 40 14.48 -4.35 -6.45
CA THR A 40 13.26 -4.88 -5.84
C THR A 40 13.03 -4.28 -4.46
N LEU A 41 11.79 -3.88 -4.16
CA LEU A 41 11.38 -3.46 -2.83
C LEU A 41 11.43 -4.66 -1.88
N VAL A 42 12.31 -4.58 -0.89
CA VAL A 42 12.41 -5.56 0.20
C VAL A 42 11.61 -5.01 1.37
N THR A 43 10.72 -5.82 1.94
CA THR A 43 9.94 -5.46 3.12
C THR A 43 10.42 -6.24 4.34
N THR A 44 10.65 -5.54 5.44
CA THR A 44 11.00 -6.15 6.73
C THR A 44 9.82 -5.98 7.69
N ILE A 45 9.12 -7.08 8.00
CA ILE A 45 8.01 -7.05 8.95
C ILE A 45 8.55 -6.70 10.34
N ARG A 46 7.96 -5.68 10.97
CA ARG A 46 8.26 -5.25 12.33
C ARG A 46 7.30 -5.86 13.32
N ASP A 47 6.00 -5.76 13.04
CA ASP A 47 4.96 -6.28 13.90
C ASP A 47 3.73 -6.70 13.09
N VAL A 48 2.99 -7.65 13.66
CA VAL A 48 1.68 -8.07 13.16
C VAL A 48 0.72 -8.13 14.32
N TRP A 49 -0.42 -7.46 14.19
CA TRP A 49 -1.53 -7.55 15.13
C TRP A 49 -2.77 -8.07 14.43
N ALA A 50 -3.59 -8.85 15.14
CA ALA A 50 -4.84 -9.38 14.63
C ALA A 50 -5.96 -9.18 15.65
N ASP A 51 -7.11 -8.71 15.18
CA ASP A 51 -8.36 -8.62 15.93
C ASP A 51 -9.53 -9.04 15.02
N GLY A 52 -10.09 -10.23 15.30
CA GLY A 52 -11.06 -10.88 14.43
C GLY A 52 -10.56 -11.02 12.99
N ASP A 53 -11.33 -10.50 12.04
CA ASP A 53 -10.99 -10.49 10.61
C ASP A 53 -10.06 -9.33 10.21
N THR A 54 -9.58 -8.53 11.15
CA THR A 54 -8.68 -7.39 10.87
C THR A 54 -7.24 -7.76 11.21
N VAL A 55 -6.32 -7.53 10.28
CA VAL A 55 -4.88 -7.73 10.47
C VAL A 55 -4.16 -6.41 10.19
N ILE A 56 -3.32 -5.97 11.12
CA ILE A 56 -2.47 -4.79 10.98
C ILE A 56 -1.03 -5.28 10.83
N VAL A 57 -0.35 -4.84 9.78
CA VAL A 57 1.04 -5.20 9.49
C VAL A 57 1.88 -3.94 9.47
N ARG A 58 2.83 -3.82 10.39
CA ARG A 58 3.86 -2.77 10.39
C ARG A 58 5.14 -3.33 9.78
N PHE A 59 5.73 -2.61 8.85
CA PHE A 59 6.97 -3.04 8.19
C PHE A 59 7.76 -1.85 7.66
N ASP A 60 9.04 -2.07 7.42
CA ASP A 60 9.89 -1.11 6.72
C ASP A 60 10.05 -1.54 5.26
N GLY A 61 10.00 -0.58 4.34
CA GLY A 61 10.34 -0.79 2.93
C GLY A 61 11.74 -0.26 2.61
N ASP A 62 12.53 -1.08 1.93
CA ASP A 62 13.88 -0.74 1.48
C ASP A 62 14.06 -1.04 -0.01
N ALA A 63 14.47 -0.04 -0.79
CA ALA A 63 14.83 -0.15 -2.19
C ALA A 63 15.76 1.00 -2.60
N THR A 64 16.48 0.85 -3.71
CA THR A 64 17.19 1.98 -4.30
C THR A 64 16.19 3.10 -4.64
N ALA A 65 16.33 4.24 -3.94
CA ALA A 65 15.47 5.43 -3.92
C ALA A 65 14.35 5.48 -2.84
N ILE A 66 14.21 4.45 -2.00
CA ILE A 66 13.36 4.44 -0.79
C ILE A 66 14.21 3.88 0.37
N ASP A 67 14.63 4.75 1.30
CA ASP A 67 15.52 4.35 2.39
C ASP A 67 14.76 4.13 3.71
N GLY A 68 14.55 2.87 4.10
CA GLY A 68 14.15 2.47 5.45
C GLY A 68 12.90 3.16 6.01
N VAL A 69 11.92 3.47 5.18
CA VAL A 69 10.69 4.17 5.60
C VAL A 69 9.69 3.17 6.18
N GLU A 70 9.14 3.49 7.34
CA GLU A 70 8.13 2.67 8.01
C GLU A 70 6.75 2.86 7.36
N TYR A 71 6.07 1.74 7.12
CA TYR A 71 4.75 1.67 6.49
C TYR A 71 3.82 0.77 7.30
N CYS A 72 2.51 0.98 7.12
CA CYS A 72 1.50 0.16 7.77
C CYS A 72 0.39 -0.23 6.80
N TRP A 73 0.00 -1.50 6.84
CA TRP A 73 -1.16 -2.02 6.13
C TRP A 73 -2.20 -2.46 7.14
N ILE A 74 -3.47 -2.12 6.87
CA ILE A 74 -4.62 -2.68 7.59
C ILE A 74 -5.41 -3.52 6.59
N TRP A 75 -5.46 -4.82 6.83
CA TRP A 75 -6.20 -5.78 6.03
C TRP A 75 -7.50 -6.17 6.72
N GLN A 76 -8.56 -6.29 5.92
CA GLN A 76 -9.74 -7.06 6.29
C GLN A 76 -9.72 -8.38 5.53
N LEU A 77 -9.89 -9.48 6.26
CA LEU A 77 -9.89 -10.82 5.73
C LEU A 77 -11.31 -11.38 5.68
N ARG A 78 -11.55 -12.31 4.75
CA ARG A 78 -12.67 -13.26 4.80
C ARG A 78 -12.24 -14.56 4.18
N HIS A 79 -12.52 -15.67 4.86
CA HIS A 79 -12.11 -17.01 4.40
C HIS A 79 -10.63 -17.03 3.99
N GLU A 80 -9.76 -16.53 4.87
CA GLU A 80 -8.30 -16.49 4.68
C GLU A 80 -7.81 -15.62 3.50
N ARG A 81 -8.67 -14.78 2.93
CA ARG A 81 -8.33 -13.88 1.81
C ARG A 81 -8.48 -12.44 2.23
N VAL A 82 -7.49 -11.61 1.89
CA VAL A 82 -7.61 -10.15 2.02
C VAL A 82 -8.69 -9.67 1.05
N VAL A 83 -9.78 -9.13 1.60
CA VAL A 83 -10.91 -8.57 0.84
C VAL A 83 -10.92 -7.04 0.83
N ARG A 84 -10.18 -6.41 1.75
CA ARG A 84 -9.91 -4.97 1.77
C ARG A 84 -8.53 -4.70 2.33
N CYS A 85 -7.89 -3.67 1.82
CA CYS A 85 -6.59 -3.21 2.26
C CYS A 85 -6.60 -1.68 2.37
N TYR A 86 -6.08 -1.17 3.49
CA TYR A 86 -5.72 0.23 3.67
C TYR A 86 -4.20 0.33 3.78
N ALA A 87 -3.58 1.17 2.97
CA ALA A 87 -2.14 1.40 2.98
C ALA A 87 -1.85 2.80 3.53
N PHE A 88 -1.09 2.84 4.63
CA PHE A 88 -0.57 4.05 5.24
C PHE A 88 0.88 4.20 4.81
N LEU A 89 1.09 5.14 3.90
CA LEU A 89 2.37 5.41 3.25
C LEU A 89 2.79 6.86 3.51
N ASP A 90 4.10 7.09 3.52
CA ASP A 90 4.64 8.43 3.37
C ASP A 90 4.43 8.91 1.92
N LEU A 91 3.31 9.60 1.69
CA LEU A 91 2.95 10.14 0.37
C LEU A 91 3.85 11.32 -0.05
N ILE A 92 4.60 11.93 0.87
CA ILE A 92 5.60 12.94 0.53
C ILE A 92 6.80 12.25 -0.09
N ALA A 93 7.35 11.22 0.57
CA ALA A 93 8.45 10.42 0.02
C ALA A 93 8.09 9.78 -1.33
N VAL A 94 6.85 9.29 -1.48
CA VAL A 94 6.36 8.77 -2.78
C VAL A 94 6.33 9.86 -3.85
N ARG A 95 5.83 11.06 -3.53
CA ARG A 95 5.82 12.17 -4.49
C ARG A 95 7.24 12.60 -4.87
N GLU A 96 8.13 12.73 -3.90
CA GLU A 96 9.54 13.08 -4.14
C GLU A 96 10.25 12.05 -5.03
N LEU A 97 9.97 10.75 -4.83
CA LEU A 97 10.46 9.70 -5.73
C LEU A 97 9.96 9.90 -7.16
N VAL A 98 8.64 10.10 -7.32
CA VAL A 98 8.00 10.24 -8.64
C VAL A 98 8.49 11.50 -9.37
N ASP A 99 8.71 12.59 -8.64
CA ASP A 99 9.19 13.86 -9.18
C ASP A 99 10.69 13.79 -9.56
N ARG A 100 11.49 13.01 -8.83
CA ARG A 100 12.95 12.90 -9.02
C ARG A 100 13.33 11.86 -10.08
N VAL A 101 12.58 10.77 -10.20
CA VAL A 101 12.92 9.62 -11.06
C VAL A 101 11.90 9.52 -12.18
N GLU A 102 12.30 9.87 -13.40
CA GLU A 102 11.47 9.68 -14.59
C GLU A 102 11.39 8.19 -14.97
N LEU A 103 10.27 7.79 -15.58
CA LEU A 103 10.15 6.45 -16.17
C LEU A 103 11.01 6.38 -17.43
N ALA A 104 11.76 5.30 -17.58
CA ALA A 104 12.54 5.01 -18.79
C ALA A 104 11.65 4.61 -19.98
#